data_AF-A0A7C9KF24-F1
#
_entry.id   AF-A0A7C9KF24-F1
#
_cell.length_a   1.000
_cell.length_b   1.000
_cell.length_c   1.000
_cell.angle_alpha   90.00
_cell.angle_beta   90.00
_cell.angle_gamma   90.00
#
_symmetry.space_group_name_H-M   'P 1'
#
loop_
_entity.id
_entity.type
_entity.pdbx_description
1 polymer ?
#
loop_
_entity_poly.entity_id
_entity_poly.type
_entity_poly.pdbx_seq_one_letter_code
_entity_poly.pdbx_strand_id
1 'polypeptide(L)'
;MNSIKKITIISLIILFTLLTGCTSWEKPGATQFERDRDYAECREIGYSRFSPDWTSEVVHSFEKQHLPCVNKDEKEDKSCGNYIIVPKAEVNRWDKNESARRWVISSCMHKKGWHEETRYWF
;
A
#
# COMPACT_ATOMS: atom_id res chain seq x y z
N MET A 1 -10.23 34.69 -7.08
CA MET A 1 -9.24 33.58 -7.05
C MET A 1 -9.73 32.28 -6.37
N ASN A 2 -10.93 32.24 -5.78
CA ASN A 2 -11.43 31.04 -5.07
C ASN A 2 -12.28 30.07 -5.92
N SER A 3 -13.01 30.53 -6.94
CA SER A 3 -13.81 29.63 -7.79
C SER A 3 -12.98 28.75 -8.73
N ILE A 4 -11.94 29.30 -9.35
CA ILE A 4 -11.08 28.55 -10.29
C ILE A 4 -10.32 27.42 -9.56
N LYS A 5 -9.87 27.67 -8.33
CA LYS A 5 -9.27 26.65 -7.45
C LYS A 5 -10.26 25.55 -7.05
N LYS A 6 -11.53 25.89 -6.80
CA LYS A 6 -12.56 24.90 -6.47
C LYS A 6 -12.90 23.98 -7.65
N ILE A 7 -13.03 24.54 -8.86
CA ILE A 7 -13.33 23.76 -10.08
C ILE A 7 -12.19 22.81 -10.44
N THR A 8 -10.94 23.25 -10.29
CA THR A 8 -9.75 22.41 -10.53
C THR A 8 -9.64 21.28 -9.52
N ILE A 9 -9.90 21.53 -8.23
CA ILE A 9 -9.90 20.48 -7.19
C ILE A 9 -10.99 19.44 -7.44
N ILE A 10 -12.21 19.86 -7.79
CA ILE A 10 -13.32 18.94 -8.09
C ILE A 10 -13.00 18.07 -9.30
N SER A 11 -12.45 18.66 -10.36
CA SER A 11 -12.05 17.92 -11.57
C SER A 11 -10.94 16.90 -11.27
N LEU A 12 -10.00 17.25 -10.38
CA LEU A 12 -8.94 16.34 -9.94
C LEU A 12 -9.51 15.16 -9.15
N ILE A 13 -10.43 15.41 -8.22
CA ILE A 13 -11.06 14.36 -7.40
C ILE A 13 -11.84 13.39 -8.29
N ILE A 14 -12.61 13.90 -9.25
CA ILE A 14 -13.32 13.06 -10.23
C ILE A 14 -12.31 12.20 -10.98
N LEU A 15 -11.24 12.78 -11.52
CA LEU A 15 -10.19 12.03 -12.22
C LEU A 15 -9.55 10.92 -11.37
N PHE A 16 -9.30 11.16 -10.08
CA PHE A 16 -8.77 10.15 -9.18
C PHE A 16 -9.77 9.03 -8.88
N THR A 17 -11.07 9.34 -8.77
CA THR A 17 -12.10 8.30 -8.57
C THR A 17 -12.25 7.40 -9.80
N LEU A 18 -12.08 7.95 -11.01
CA LEU A 18 -12.10 7.19 -12.28
C LEU A 18 -10.97 6.16 -12.37
N LEU A 19 -9.85 6.38 -11.69
CA LEU A 19 -8.67 5.51 -11.74
C LEU A 19 -8.67 4.40 -10.69
N THR A 20 -9.69 4.35 -9.83
CA THR A 20 -9.82 3.23 -8.90
C THR A 20 -10.32 2.02 -9.67
N GLY A 21 -9.58 0.91 -9.59
CA GLY A 21 -9.96 -0.36 -10.18
C GLY A 21 -9.86 -1.45 -9.11
N CYS A 22 -10.82 -2.37 -9.10
CA CYS A 22 -10.74 -3.55 -8.25
C CYS A 22 -10.31 -4.73 -9.13
N THR A 23 -9.14 -5.30 -8.83
CA THR A 23 -8.67 -6.53 -9.46
C THR A 23 -9.21 -7.73 -8.69
N SER A 24 -10.00 -8.57 -9.35
CA SER A 24 -10.65 -9.74 -8.77
C SER A 24 -10.34 -10.99 -9.60
N TRP A 25 -10.44 -12.16 -8.97
CA TRP A 25 -10.41 -13.44 -9.67
C TRP A 25 -11.77 -13.74 -10.24
N GLU A 26 -11.84 -13.87 -11.56
CA GLU A 26 -13.07 -14.11 -12.31
C GLU A 26 -13.01 -15.45 -13.06
N LYS A 27 -14.17 -16.08 -13.19
CA LYS A 27 -14.38 -17.31 -13.96
C LYS A 27 -15.84 -17.35 -14.42
N PRO A 28 -16.13 -17.52 -15.72
CA PRO A 28 -17.51 -17.46 -16.22
C PRO A 28 -18.39 -18.52 -15.57
N GLY A 29 -19.55 -18.11 -15.05
CA GLY A 29 -20.53 -19.00 -14.42
C GLY A 29 -20.13 -19.49 -13.02
N ALA A 30 -18.99 -19.06 -12.46
CA ALA A 30 -18.58 -19.44 -11.12
C ALA A 30 -19.22 -18.53 -10.06
N THR A 31 -19.55 -19.13 -8.93
CA THR A 31 -20.05 -18.45 -7.74
C THR A 31 -18.91 -17.88 -6.90
N GLN A 32 -19.24 -16.92 -6.04
CA GLN A 32 -18.30 -16.41 -5.03
C GLN A 32 -17.78 -17.52 -4.10
N PHE A 33 -18.63 -18.48 -3.73
CA PHE A 33 -18.22 -19.60 -2.89
C PHE A 33 -17.14 -20.46 -3.56
N GLU A 34 -17.29 -20.74 -4.85
CA GLU A 34 -16.29 -21.50 -5.61
C GLU A 34 -14.95 -20.75 -5.70
N ARG A 35 -15.01 -19.43 -5.89
CA ARG A 35 -13.81 -18.58 -5.87
C ARG A 35 -13.08 -18.68 -4.55
N ASP A 36 -13.81 -18.49 -3.44
CA ASP A 36 -13.21 -18.44 -2.10
C ASP A 36 -12.66 -19.81 -1.69
N ARG A 37 -13.35 -20.90 -2.05
CA ARG A 37 -12.86 -22.28 -1.88
C ARG A 37 -11.57 -22.52 -2.66
N ASP A 38 -11.58 -22.25 -3.96
CA ASP A 38 -10.44 -22.50 -4.84
C ASP A 38 -9.23 -21.63 -4.43
N TYR A 39 -9.48 -20.37 -4.06
CA TYR A 39 -8.45 -19.46 -3.58
C TYR A 39 -7.85 -19.94 -2.24
N ALA A 40 -8.67 -20.45 -1.31
CA ALA A 40 -8.18 -21.00 -0.05
C ALA A 40 -7.27 -22.23 -0.27
N GLU A 41 -7.65 -23.12 -1.18
CA GLU A 41 -6.83 -24.28 -1.57
C GLU A 41 -5.50 -23.83 -2.20
N CYS A 42 -5.55 -22.88 -3.14
CA CYS A 42 -4.33 -22.35 -3.75
C CYS A 42 -3.43 -21.60 -2.75
N ARG A 43 -4.02 -20.93 -1.74
CA ARG A 43 -3.27 -20.33 -0.63
C ARG A 43 -2.56 -21.39 0.19
N GLU A 44 -3.23 -22.48 0.57
CA GLU A 44 -2.61 -23.57 1.31
C GLU A 44 -1.36 -24.08 0.58
N ILE A 45 -1.47 -24.37 -0.72
CA ILE A 45 -0.35 -24.82 -1.57
C ILE A 45 0.79 -23.79 -1.58
N GLY A 46 0.44 -22.50 -1.69
CA GLY A 46 1.41 -21.42 -1.66
C GLY A 46 2.20 -21.37 -0.36
N TYR A 47 1.52 -21.44 0.78
CA TYR A 47 2.14 -21.34 2.11
C TYR A 47 2.85 -22.63 2.54
N SER A 48 2.41 -23.80 2.07
CA SER A 48 3.09 -25.08 2.31
C SER A 48 4.40 -25.19 1.53
N ARG A 49 4.44 -24.67 0.30
CA ARG A 49 5.65 -24.65 -0.53
C ARG A 49 6.61 -23.51 -0.18
N PHE A 50 6.07 -22.34 0.13
CA PHE A 50 6.81 -21.11 0.42
C PHE A 50 6.31 -20.50 1.72
N SER A 51 6.73 -21.11 2.84
CA SER A 51 6.40 -20.61 4.18
C SER A 51 6.93 -19.19 4.39
N PRO A 52 6.28 -18.38 5.25
CA PRO A 52 6.73 -17.01 5.52
C PRO A 52 8.16 -16.99 6.05
N ASP A 53 9.04 -16.22 5.40
CA ASP A 53 10.41 -16.01 5.84
C ASP A 53 10.61 -14.51 6.06
N TRP A 54 10.28 -14.08 7.27
CA TRP A 54 10.36 -12.69 7.67
C TRP A 54 11.80 -12.30 7.98
N THR A 55 12.28 -11.28 7.28
CA THR A 55 13.58 -10.66 7.54
C THR A 55 13.39 -9.18 7.82
N SER A 56 14.40 -8.57 8.42
CA SER A 56 14.41 -7.15 8.69
C SER A 56 15.79 -6.54 8.50
N GLU A 57 15.82 -5.28 8.10
CA GLU A 57 17.02 -4.47 8.01
C GLU A 57 16.79 -3.16 8.77
N VAL A 58 17.79 -2.76 9.57
CA VAL A 58 17.79 -1.44 10.20
C VAL A 58 18.40 -0.46 9.21
N VAL A 59 17.59 0.46 8.72
CA VAL A 59 18.03 1.53 7.83
C VAL A 59 18.28 2.77 8.65
N HIS A 60 19.54 3.18 8.68
CA HIS A 60 19.94 4.45 9.27
C HIS A 60 19.80 5.55 8.22
N SER A 61 19.02 6.57 8.55
CA SER A 61 18.84 7.76 7.73
C SER A 61 18.96 9.01 8.60
N PHE A 62 18.74 10.16 7.99
CA PHE A 62 18.71 11.43 8.71
C PHE A 62 17.41 12.14 8.38
N GLU A 63 16.76 12.71 9.38
CA GLU A 63 15.58 13.53 9.16
C GLU A 63 15.77 14.96 9.69
N LYS A 64 15.10 15.89 9.01
CA LYS A 64 15.15 17.31 9.33
C LYS A 64 14.04 17.60 10.34
N GLN A 65 14.42 17.83 11.59
CA GLN A 65 13.47 18.13 12.67
C GLN A 65 13.43 19.63 12.95
N HIS A 66 12.23 20.18 13.10
CA HIS A 66 12.02 21.56 13.52
C HIS A 66 12.00 21.62 15.05
N LEU A 67 12.88 22.42 15.64
CA LEU A 67 12.87 22.68 17.08
C LEU A 67 12.14 24.00 17.36
N PRO A 68 10.99 23.99 18.07
CA PRO A 68 10.39 25.23 18.52
C PRO A 68 11.26 25.85 19.62
N CYS A 69 11.58 27.14 19.50
CA CYS A 69 12.23 27.88 20.55
C CYS A 69 11.17 28.48 21.47
N VAL A 70 11.06 27.96 22.70
CA VAL A 70 10.20 28.57 23.72
C VAL A 70 10.96 29.71 24.38
N ASN A 71 10.64 30.95 24.02
CA ASN A 71 11.05 32.11 24.81
C ASN A 71 10.26 32.10 26.13
N LYS A 72 10.96 32.16 27.27
CA LYS A 72 10.32 32.14 28.60
C LYS A 72 9.43 33.36 28.87
N ASP A 73 9.55 34.44 28.10
CA ASP A 73 8.97 35.75 28.42
C ASP A 73 7.98 36.30 27.37
N GLU A 74 7.74 35.62 26.25
CA GLU A 74 6.77 36.08 25.24
C GLU A 74 5.83 34.93 24.81
N LYS A 75 4.51 35.14 24.92
CA LYS A 75 3.45 34.26 24.41
C LYS A 75 3.32 34.30 22.87
N GLU A 76 4.43 34.53 22.17
CA GLU A 76 4.46 34.46 20.72
C GLU A 76 5.62 33.57 20.29
N ASP A 77 5.26 32.53 19.55
CA ASP A 77 6.16 31.56 18.94
C ASP A 77 6.95 32.29 17.83
N LYS A 78 7.98 33.05 18.23
CA LYS A 78 9.00 33.50 17.28
C LYS A 78 9.74 32.24 16.85
N SER A 79 9.22 31.62 15.79
CA SER A 79 9.83 30.54 15.02
C SER A 79 11.30 30.90 14.74
N CYS A 80 12.19 30.56 15.67
CA CYS A 80 13.60 30.40 15.37
C CYS A 80 13.64 29.19 14.45
N GLY A 81 13.62 29.41 13.13
CA GLY A 81 13.52 28.40 12.07
C GLY A 81 14.75 27.50 11.97
N ASN A 82 15.28 27.07 13.10
CA ASN A 82 16.43 26.22 13.23
C ASN A 82 15.96 24.78 13.03
N TYR A 83 16.25 24.29 11.85
CA TYR A 83 16.14 22.88 11.55
C TYR A 83 17.44 22.19 11.93
N ILE A 84 17.32 21.11 12.68
CA ILE A 84 18.45 20.23 12.96
C ILE A 84 18.31 18.94 12.16
N ILE A 85 19.45 18.36 11.79
CA ILE A 85 19.51 17.04 11.18
C ILE A 85 19.73 16.06 12.32
N VAL A 86 18.76 15.18 12.55
CA VAL A 86 18.84 14.13 13.58
C VAL A 86 18.98 12.75 12.93
N PRO A 87 19.78 11.84 13.51
CA PRO A 87 19.82 10.46 13.05
C PRO A 87 18.47 9.80 13.29
N LYS A 88 18.00 9.07 12.29
CA LYS A 88 16.78 8.26 12.33
C LYS A 88 17.15 6.81 12.06
N ALA A 89 16.53 5.91 12.80
CA ALA A 89 16.62 4.47 12.52
C ALA A 89 15.22 3.97 12.21
N GLU A 90 15.04 3.41 11.01
CA GLU A 90 13.81 2.75 10.59
C GLU A 90 14.07 1.25 10.44
N VAL A 91 13.07 0.43 10.73
CA VAL A 91 13.16 -1.02 10.57
C VAL A 91 12.31 -1.42 9.36
N ASN A 92 12.98 -1.75 8.27
CA ASN A 92 12.32 -2.31 7.10
C ASN A 92 12.14 -3.81 7.33
N ARG A 93 10.89 -4.30 7.27
CA ARG A 93 10.58 -5.73 7.39
C ARG A 93 9.90 -6.21 6.12
N TRP A 94 10.32 -7.38 5.63
CA TRP A 94 9.70 -8.01 4.47
C TRP A 94 9.76 -9.53 4.58
N ASP A 95 8.83 -10.19 3.89
CA ASP A 95 8.83 -11.64 3.72
C ASP A 95 9.54 -11.98 2.41
N LYS A 96 10.71 -12.64 2.50
CA LYS A 96 11.54 -13.01 1.35
C LYS A 96 10.78 -13.89 0.35
N ASN A 97 9.83 -14.67 0.83
CA ASN A 97 9.09 -15.64 0.04
C ASN A 97 7.75 -15.09 -0.48
N GLU A 98 7.39 -13.84 -0.16
CA GLU A 98 6.09 -13.27 -0.50
C GLU A 98 5.79 -13.32 -2.00
N SER A 99 6.74 -12.90 -2.81
CA SER A 99 6.58 -12.89 -4.26
C SER A 99 6.49 -14.30 -4.84
N ALA A 100 7.37 -15.22 -4.43
CA ALA A 100 7.35 -16.62 -4.89
C ALA A 100 6.03 -17.31 -4.51
N ARG A 101 5.55 -17.08 -3.28
CA ARG A 101 4.26 -17.58 -2.81
C ARG A 101 3.10 -17.03 -3.63
N ARG A 102 3.10 -15.73 -3.93
CA ARG A 102 2.07 -15.09 -4.76
C ARG A 102 2.02 -15.70 -6.16
N TRP A 103 3.18 -15.99 -6.77
CA TRP A 103 3.27 -16.68 -8.05
C TRP A 103 2.67 -18.09 -8.03
N VAL A 104 2.91 -18.86 -6.97
CA VAL A 104 2.30 -20.20 -6.83
C VAL A 104 0.78 -20.11 -6.71
N ILE A 105 0.28 -19.19 -5.89
CA ILE A 105 -1.17 -18.97 -5.72
C ILE A 105 -1.80 -18.59 -7.05
N SER A 106 -1.23 -17.61 -7.75
CA SER A 106 -1.71 -17.16 -9.06
C SER A 106 -1.68 -18.29 -10.10
N SER A 107 -0.58 -19.05 -10.19
CA SER A 107 -0.47 -20.20 -11.09
C SER A 107 -1.53 -21.27 -10.79
N CYS A 108 -1.81 -21.54 -9.51
CA CYS A 108 -2.86 -22.47 -9.10
C CYS A 108 -4.25 -21.98 -9.50
N MET A 109 -4.55 -20.70 -9.27
CA MET A 109 -5.82 -20.08 -9.68
C MET A 109 -6.02 -20.17 -11.20
N HIS A 110 -4.99 -19.83 -11.97
CA HIS A 110 -5.01 -19.96 -13.44
C HIS A 110 -5.24 -21.40 -13.90
N LYS A 111 -4.59 -22.39 -13.28
CA LYS A 111 -4.83 -23.81 -13.58
C LYS A 111 -6.27 -24.25 -13.31
N LYS A 112 -6.93 -23.63 -12.32
CA LYS A 112 -8.35 -23.85 -12.01
C LYS A 112 -9.30 -23.06 -12.93
N GLY A 113 -8.77 -22.32 -13.90
CA GLY A 113 -9.52 -21.55 -14.90
C GLY A 113 -9.92 -20.15 -14.44
N TRP A 114 -9.36 -19.66 -13.33
CA TRP A 114 -9.55 -18.28 -12.90
C TRP A 114 -8.59 -17.34 -13.63
N HIS A 115 -9.01 -16.10 -13.82
CA HIS A 115 -8.16 -15.02 -14.36
C HIS A 115 -8.36 -13.75 -13.55
N GLU A 116 -7.30 -12.94 -13.44
CA GLU A 116 -7.42 -11.62 -12.84
C GLU A 116 -8.10 -10.68 -13.83
N GLU A 117 -9.23 -10.11 -13.44
CA GLU A 117 -9.91 -9.06 -14.20
C GLU A 117 -9.90 -7.79 -13.35
N THR A 118 -9.37 -6.70 -13.92
CA THR A 118 -9.44 -5.39 -13.30
C THR A 118 -10.68 -4.68 -13.80
N ARG A 119 -11.67 -4.52 -12.93
CA ARG A 119 -12.86 -3.71 -13.21
C ARG A 119 -12.61 -2.29 -12.71
N TYR A 120 -12.57 -1.36 -13.63
CA TYR A 120 -12.61 0.06 -13.34
C TYR A 120 -14.05 0.47 -13.04
N TRP A 121 -14.24 1.60 -12.34
CA TRP A 121 -15.58 2.12 -12.07
C TRP A 121 -16.34 2.59 -13.33
N PHE A 122 -15.71 2.54 -14.52
CA PHE A 122 -16.22 3.01 -15.81
C PHE A 122 -15.83 2.06 -16.94
#